data_AF-A0A9P1JTV3-F1
#
_entry.id   AF-A0A9P1JTV3-F1
#
_cell.length_a   1.000
_cell.length_b   1.000
_cell.length_c   1.000
_cell.angle_alpha   90.00
_cell.angle_beta   90.00
_cell.angle_gamma   90.00
#
_symmetry.space_group_name_H-M   'P 1'
#
loop_
_entity.id
_entity.type
_entity.pdbx_description
1 polymer ?
#
loop_
_entity_poly.entity_id
_entity_poly.type
_entity_poly.pdbx_seq_one_letter_code
_entity_poly.pdbx_strand_id
1 'polypeptide(L)'
;MAAMMRQHYRSGTISVTQQKTNERLWIPAAQELVAVLDPWLETHKLMAILPSRFHKPMTSNGFVHFMSDAIREAGLPEDVTTHGLRYTAATMLHEVGMEWEVIASVTGHQTVAMVRKYTAKKRNAQLAIASLDAARTAKGKGRKGRPKNAK
;
A
#
# COMPACT_ATOMS: atom_id res chain seq x y z
N MET A 1 1.52 -10.70 16.80
CA MET A 1 2.92 -10.30 17.05
C MET A 1 3.56 -9.95 15.70
N ALA A 2 4.51 -9.01 15.66
CA ALA A 2 5.41 -8.86 14.52
C ALA A 2 6.41 -10.03 14.55
N ALA A 3 6.01 -11.15 13.94
CA ALA A 3 6.64 -12.45 14.12
C ALA A 3 7.77 -12.74 13.10
N MET A 4 8.18 -11.76 12.29
CA MET A 4 9.23 -11.99 11.30
C MET A 4 10.59 -12.17 11.97
N MET A 5 11.20 -13.32 11.71
CA MET A 5 12.53 -13.70 12.16
C MET A 5 13.49 -13.70 10.96
N ARG A 6 14.80 -13.63 11.24
CA ARG A 6 15.86 -13.66 10.22
C ARG A 6 15.70 -14.78 9.20
N GLN A 7 15.33 -15.98 9.66
CA GLN A 7 15.12 -17.14 8.79
C GLN A 7 14.04 -16.94 7.72
N HIS A 8 13.11 -16.00 7.92
CA HIS A 8 12.06 -15.69 6.97
C HIS A 8 12.55 -14.84 5.80
N TYR A 9 13.74 -14.24 5.89
CA TYR A 9 14.35 -13.48 4.81
C TYR A 9 15.60 -14.19 4.28
N ARG A 10 15.62 -14.51 2.98
CA ARG A 10 16.80 -15.08 2.31
C ARG A 10 16.92 -14.55 0.89
N SER A 11 18.10 -14.05 0.54
CA SER A 11 18.47 -13.64 -0.82
C SER A 11 17.39 -12.77 -1.50
N GLY A 12 16.96 -11.71 -0.84
CA GLY A 12 15.95 -10.81 -1.38
C GLY A 12 14.52 -11.36 -1.41
N THR A 13 14.21 -12.46 -0.72
CA THR A 13 12.84 -13.01 -0.64
C THR A 13 12.40 -13.15 0.82
N ILE A 14 11.19 -12.68 1.12
CA ILE A 14 10.51 -12.81 2.41
C ILE A 14 9.50 -13.97 2.32
N SER A 15 9.64 -14.98 3.17
CA SER A 15 8.72 -16.12 3.26
C SER A 15 8.00 -16.14 4.60
N VAL A 16 6.69 -15.91 4.58
CA VAL A 16 5.87 -15.75 5.79
C VAL A 16 4.57 -16.54 5.71
N THR A 17 4.08 -17.00 6.86
CA THR A 17 2.72 -17.55 6.98
C THR A 17 1.84 -16.52 7.66
N GLN A 18 0.73 -16.15 7.02
CA GLN A 18 -0.19 -15.15 7.55
C GLN A 18 -0.97 -15.70 8.77
N GLN A 19 -1.03 -14.94 9.86
CA GLN A 19 -1.69 -15.40 11.09
C GLN A 19 -3.21 -15.59 10.93
N LYS A 20 -3.87 -14.73 10.13
CA LYS A 20 -5.33 -14.73 10.01
C LYS A 20 -5.86 -15.80 9.06
N THR A 21 -5.11 -16.11 8.01
CA THR A 21 -5.54 -16.94 6.88
C THR A 21 -4.79 -18.26 6.80
N ASN A 22 -3.67 -18.38 7.54
CA ASN A 22 -2.73 -19.50 7.50
C ASN A 22 -2.08 -19.73 6.12
N GLU A 23 -2.16 -18.74 5.23
CA GLU A 23 -1.60 -18.82 3.88
C GLU A 23 -0.09 -18.56 3.89
N ARG A 24 0.66 -19.36 3.13
CA ARG A 24 2.10 -19.18 2.93
C ARG A 24 2.33 -18.24 1.75
N LEU A 25 3.12 -17.20 1.99
CA LEU A 25 3.49 -16.21 0.98
C LEU A 25 4.99 -16.21 0.76
N TRP A 26 5.38 -16.00 -0.50
CA TRP A 26 6.73 -15.68 -0.91
C TRP A 26 6.70 -14.32 -1.57
N ILE A 27 7.31 -13.34 -0.92
CA ILE A 27 7.26 -11.93 -1.30
C ILE A 27 8.69 -11.54 -1.70
N PRO A 28 8.97 -11.36 -2.99
CA PRO A 28 10.22 -10.76 -3.43
C PRO A 28 10.35 -9.34 -2.86
N ALA A 29 11.51 -9.06 -2.25
CA ALA A 29 11.84 -7.72 -1.78
C ALA A 29 12.20 -6.83 -2.97
N ALA A 30 11.71 -5.60 -2.96
CA ALA A 30 12.14 -4.58 -3.92
C ALA A 30 13.64 -4.28 -3.75
N GLN A 31 14.31 -3.83 -4.81
CA GLN A 31 15.75 -3.59 -4.78
C GLN A 31 16.16 -2.59 -3.69
N GLU A 32 15.33 -1.58 -3.46
CA GLU A 32 15.52 -0.58 -2.41
C GLU A 32 15.44 -1.20 -1.02
N LEU A 33 14.56 -2.18 -0.81
CA LEU A 33 14.48 -2.91 0.46
C LEU A 33 15.70 -3.80 0.64
N VAL A 34 16.15 -4.50 -0.40
CA VAL A 34 17.36 -5.34 -0.36
C VAL A 34 18.59 -4.50 -0.01
N ALA A 35 18.77 -3.35 -0.68
CA ALA A 35 19.90 -2.46 -0.47
C ALA A 35 20.01 -1.92 0.97
N VAL A 36 18.90 -1.80 1.69
CA VAL A 36 18.87 -1.37 3.09
C VAL A 36 18.93 -2.56 4.05
N LEU A 37 18.16 -3.61 3.76
CA LEU A 37 17.96 -4.73 4.69
C LEU A 37 19.18 -5.66 4.74
N ASP A 38 19.85 -5.91 3.63
CA ASP A 38 21.01 -6.81 3.58
C ASP A 38 22.18 -6.29 4.46
N PRO A 39 22.68 -5.05 4.28
CA PRO A 39 23.75 -4.52 5.13
C PRO A 39 23.32 -4.38 6.59
N TRP A 40 22.06 -4.00 6.83
CA TRP A 40 21.54 -3.91 8.19
C TRP A 40 21.51 -5.28 8.89
N LEU A 41 21.16 -6.35 8.17
CA LEU A 41 21.13 -7.69 8.73
C LEU A 41 22.52 -8.24 9.07
N GLU A 42 23.60 -7.77 8.44
CA GLU A 42 24.97 -8.18 8.78
C GLU A 42 25.38 -7.70 10.19
N THR A 43 24.97 -6.49 10.55
CA THR A 43 25.33 -5.88 11.85
C THR A 43 24.31 -6.19 12.95
N HIS A 44 23.06 -6.45 12.57
CA HIS A 44 21.99 -6.76 13.52
C HIS A 44 22.21 -8.14 14.16
N LYS A 45 22.11 -8.27 15.48
CA LYS A 45 22.45 -9.52 16.20
C LYS A 45 21.24 -10.34 16.64
N LEU A 46 20.04 -9.78 16.53
CA LEU A 46 18.83 -10.39 17.06
C LEU A 46 18.12 -11.24 16.01
N MET A 47 17.48 -12.32 16.47
CA MET A 47 16.72 -13.22 15.59
C MET A 47 15.45 -12.57 15.05
N ALA A 48 14.83 -11.67 15.80
CA ALA A 48 13.70 -10.89 15.33
C ALA A 48 14.18 -9.78 14.38
N ILE A 49 13.51 -9.64 13.23
CA ILE A 49 13.76 -8.52 12.31
C ILE A 49 13.29 -7.21 12.94
N LEU A 50 12.18 -7.23 13.69
CA LEU A 50 11.70 -6.06 14.43
C LEU A 50 11.66 -6.37 15.93
N PRO A 51 12.80 -6.24 16.64
CA PRO A 51 12.83 -6.42 18.09
C PRO A 51 12.32 -5.17 18.81
N SER A 52 11.68 -5.41 19.95
CA SER A 52 11.39 -4.38 20.95
C SER A 52 12.65 -3.98 21.73
N ARG A 53 12.54 -2.93 22.55
CA ARG A 53 13.59 -2.51 23.51
C ARG A 53 14.07 -3.61 24.48
N PHE A 54 13.29 -4.69 24.62
CA PHE A 54 13.63 -5.84 25.46
C PHE A 54 14.26 -6.99 24.64
N HIS A 55 14.69 -6.73 23.41
CA HIS A 55 15.28 -7.70 22.47
C HIS A 55 14.37 -8.89 22.09
N LYS A 56 13.07 -8.82 22.42
CA LYS A 56 12.04 -9.80 22.02
C LYS A 56 11.29 -9.31 20.78
N PRO A 57 10.72 -10.22 19.96
CA PRO A 57 9.84 -9.85 18.86
C PRO A 57 8.76 -8.87 19.33
N MET A 58 8.53 -7.82 18.54
CA MET A 58 7.59 -6.79 18.94
C MET A 58 6.14 -7.31 18.92
N THR A 59 5.33 -6.87 19.90
CA THR A 59 3.89 -7.17 19.90
C THR A 59 3.19 -6.39 18.78
N SER A 60 1.97 -6.79 18.42
CA SER A 60 1.20 -6.06 17.40
C SER A 60 0.97 -4.62 17.83
N ASN A 61 0.57 -4.41 19.09
CA ASN A 61 0.34 -3.08 19.65
C ASN A 61 1.65 -2.27 19.71
N GLY A 62 2.76 -2.90 20.11
CA GLY A 62 4.07 -2.24 20.13
C GLY A 62 4.48 -1.73 18.74
N PHE A 63 4.24 -2.51 17.69
CA PHE A 63 4.52 -2.08 16.32
C PHE A 63 3.63 -0.92 15.87
N VAL A 64 2.34 -0.95 16.23
CA VAL A 64 1.41 0.14 15.93
C VAL A 64 1.87 1.44 16.60
N HIS A 65 2.26 1.40 17.88
CA HIS A 65 2.80 2.58 18.57
C HIS A 65 4.10 3.08 17.93
N PHE A 66 5.05 2.19 17.67
CA PHE A 66 6.31 2.53 17.00
C PHE A 66 6.07 3.24 15.66
N MET A 67 5.17 2.71 14.84
CA MET A 67 4.82 3.33 13.54
C MET A 67 4.06 4.64 13.71
N SER A 68 3.15 4.73 14.69
CA SER A 68 2.42 5.98 14.98
C SER A 68 3.37 7.10 15.38
N ASP A 69 4.41 6.79 16.16
CA ASP A 69 5.44 7.76 16.54
C ASP A 69 6.25 8.20 15.31
N ALA A 70 6.66 7.26 14.46
CA ALA A 70 7.38 7.57 13.22
C ALA A 70 6.54 8.43 12.24
N ILE A 71 5.23 8.15 12.11
CA ILE A 71 4.31 8.93 11.27
C ILE A 71 4.20 10.38 11.80
N ARG A 72 4.08 10.54 13.11
CA ARG A 72 4.01 11.85 13.78
C ARG A 72 5.31 12.63 13.63
N GLU A 73 6.46 11.96 13.80
CA GLU A 73 7.78 12.56 13.62
C GLU A 73 8.02 13.02 12.18
N ALA A 74 7.50 12.27 11.20
CA ALA A 74 7.54 12.65 9.79
C ALA A 74 6.59 13.80 9.41
N GLY A 75 5.79 14.31 10.35
CA GLY A 75 4.83 15.40 10.10
C GLY A 75 3.68 15.01 9.16
N LEU A 76 3.36 13.72 9.08
CA LEU A 76 2.31 13.22 8.21
C LEU A 76 0.91 13.43 8.82
N PRO A 77 -0.14 13.53 7.99
CA PRO A 77 -1.52 13.64 8.45
C PRO A 77 -1.96 12.48 9.36
N GLU A 78 -2.90 12.75 10.27
CA GLU A 78 -3.40 11.77 11.25
C GLU A 78 -4.13 10.58 10.62
N ASP A 79 -4.63 10.71 9.39
CA ASP A 79 -5.29 9.62 8.66
C ASP A 79 -4.30 8.63 8.01
N VAL A 80 -2.98 8.93 8.07
CA VAL A 80 -1.93 7.99 7.67
C VAL A 80 -1.76 6.93 8.75
N THR A 81 -1.90 5.67 8.36
CA THR A 81 -1.80 4.53 9.27
C THR A 81 -0.85 3.47 8.73
N THR A 82 -0.32 2.63 9.61
CA THR A 82 0.49 1.46 9.22
C THR A 82 -0.26 0.52 8.29
N HIS A 83 -1.58 0.37 8.49
CA HIS A 83 -2.43 -0.44 7.60
C HIS A 83 -2.56 0.19 6.21
N GLY A 84 -2.54 1.51 6.13
CA GLY A 84 -2.52 2.28 4.89
C GLY A 84 -1.36 1.92 3.97
N LEU A 85 -0.19 1.58 4.51
CA LEU A 85 0.99 1.20 3.70
C LEU A 85 0.72 0.01 2.77
N ARG A 86 -0.06 -0.97 3.23
CA ARG A 86 -0.44 -2.13 2.40
C ARG A 86 -1.34 -1.73 1.24
N TYR A 87 -2.23 -0.77 1.45
CA TYR A 87 -3.07 -0.22 0.39
C TYR A 87 -2.28 0.68 -0.57
N THR A 88 -1.32 1.45 -0.06
CA THR A 88 -0.41 2.23 -0.90
C THR A 88 0.39 1.30 -1.82
N ALA A 89 0.96 0.22 -1.29
CA ALA A 89 1.67 -0.78 -2.10
C ALA A 89 0.77 -1.40 -3.18
N ALA A 90 -0.47 -1.80 -2.82
CA ALA A 90 -1.44 -2.32 -3.79
C ALA A 90 -1.79 -1.30 -4.88
N THR A 91 -1.89 -0.02 -4.50
CA THR A 91 -2.22 1.08 -5.43
C THR A 91 -1.07 1.33 -6.39
N MET A 92 0.17 1.43 -5.89
CA MET A 92 1.36 1.63 -6.71
C MET A 92 1.54 0.49 -7.73
N LEU A 93 1.37 -0.77 -7.30
CA LEU A 93 1.46 -1.92 -8.21
C LEU A 93 0.37 -1.89 -9.30
N HIS A 94 -0.84 -1.46 -8.96
CA HIS A 94 -1.90 -1.30 -9.94
C HIS A 94 -1.60 -0.14 -10.93
N GLU A 95 -1.06 0.96 -10.44
CA GLU A 95 -0.73 2.14 -11.28
C GLU A 95 0.35 1.83 -12.32
N VAL A 96 1.27 0.92 -12.02
CA VAL A 96 2.24 0.41 -13.01
C VAL A 96 1.69 -0.70 -13.91
N GLY A 97 0.37 -0.97 -13.85
CA GLY A 97 -0.32 -1.88 -14.75
C GLY A 97 -0.25 -3.36 -14.38
N MET A 98 0.05 -3.70 -13.11
CA MET A 98 0.00 -5.10 -12.68
C MET A 98 -1.44 -5.60 -12.56
N GLU A 99 -1.66 -6.85 -12.98
CA GLU A 99 -2.93 -7.53 -12.83
C GLU A 99 -3.28 -7.78 -11.36
N TRP A 100 -4.56 -7.78 -11.06
CA TRP A 100 -5.05 -7.84 -9.68
C TRP A 100 -4.66 -9.12 -8.94
N GLU A 101 -4.57 -10.24 -9.65
CA GLU A 101 -4.15 -11.55 -9.16
C GLU A 101 -2.68 -11.50 -8.69
N VAL A 102 -1.82 -10.80 -9.44
CA VAL A 102 -0.41 -10.58 -9.08
C VAL A 102 -0.31 -9.67 -7.87
N ILE A 103 -1.11 -8.60 -7.82
CA ILE A 103 -1.15 -7.71 -6.65
C ILE A 103 -1.62 -8.47 -5.41
N ALA A 104 -2.63 -9.34 -5.54
CA ALA A 104 -3.16 -10.13 -4.45
C ALA A 104 -2.12 -11.10 -3.87
N SER A 105 -1.25 -11.68 -4.70
CA SER A 105 -0.20 -12.61 -4.25
C SER A 105 0.89 -11.90 -3.43
N VAL A 106 1.29 -10.68 -3.82
CA VAL A 106 2.29 -9.88 -3.08
C VAL A 106 1.69 -9.26 -1.82
N THR A 107 0.49 -8.70 -1.96
CA THR A 107 -0.19 -8.03 -0.84
C THR A 107 -0.94 -8.99 0.05
N GLY A 108 -0.96 -10.30 -0.23
CA GLY A 108 -1.56 -11.35 0.59
C GLY A 108 -3.06 -11.17 0.88
N HIS A 109 -3.83 -10.67 -0.09
CA HIS A 109 -5.29 -10.58 0.02
C HIS A 109 -5.92 -11.85 -0.57
N GLN A 110 -6.82 -12.49 0.18
CA GLN A 110 -7.45 -13.76 -0.26
C GLN A 110 -8.30 -13.60 -1.52
N THR A 111 -8.83 -12.41 -1.79
CA THR A 111 -9.66 -12.16 -2.98
C THR A 111 -9.26 -10.88 -3.68
N VAL A 112 -9.30 -10.91 -5.01
CA VAL A 112 -9.14 -9.74 -5.88
C VAL A 112 -10.17 -8.66 -5.54
N ALA A 113 -11.39 -9.04 -5.13
CA ALA A 113 -12.42 -8.11 -4.69
C ALA A 113 -11.98 -7.28 -3.46
N MET A 114 -11.22 -7.86 -2.52
CA MET A 114 -10.66 -7.10 -1.40
C MET A 114 -9.63 -6.08 -1.88
N VAL A 115 -8.71 -6.47 -2.76
CA VAL A 115 -7.69 -5.56 -3.31
C VAL A 115 -8.38 -4.40 -4.06
N ARG A 116 -9.29 -4.72 -4.99
CA ARG A 116 -10.05 -3.74 -5.78
C ARG A 116 -10.82 -2.77 -4.91
N LYS A 117 -11.48 -3.23 -3.83
CA LYS A 117 -12.27 -2.36 -2.96
C LYS A 117 -11.44 -1.22 -2.36
N TYR A 118 -10.17 -1.45 -2.07
CA TYR A 118 -9.32 -0.47 -1.39
C TYR A 118 -8.53 0.43 -2.36
N THR A 119 -8.08 -0.10 -3.49
CA THR A 119 -7.43 0.69 -4.55
C THR A 119 -8.43 1.54 -5.34
N ALA A 120 -9.66 1.06 -5.52
CA ALA A 120 -10.65 1.70 -6.38
C ALA A 120 -11.40 2.86 -5.71
N LYS A 121 -11.58 2.90 -4.38
CA LYS A 121 -12.49 3.89 -3.76
C LYS A 121 -12.07 5.34 -3.97
N LYS A 122 -10.83 5.70 -3.63
CA LYS A 122 -10.33 7.09 -3.73
C LYS A 122 -10.08 7.47 -5.19
N ARG A 123 -9.47 6.56 -5.97
CA ARG A 123 -9.21 6.75 -7.40
C ARG A 123 -10.49 6.86 -8.23
N ASN A 124 -11.48 5.99 -8.03
CA ASN A 124 -12.75 6.05 -8.76
C ASN A 124 -13.56 7.28 -8.38
N ALA A 125 -13.52 7.72 -7.12
CA ALA A 125 -14.14 8.98 -6.72
C ALA A 125 -13.50 10.17 -7.45
N GLN A 126 -12.16 10.22 -7.51
CA GLN A 126 -11.44 11.26 -8.26
C GLN A 126 -11.75 11.21 -9.76
N LEU A 127 -11.73 10.03 -10.38
CA LEU A 127 -12.06 9.85 -11.80
C LEU A 127 -13.51 10.21 -12.09
N ALA A 128 -14.45 9.87 -11.20
CA ALA A 128 -15.86 10.19 -11.35
C ALA A 128 -16.11 11.70 -11.28
N ILE A 129 -15.47 12.41 -10.32
CA ILE A 129 -15.55 13.87 -10.23
C ILE A 129 -14.88 14.53 -11.44
N ALA A 130 -13.69 14.09 -11.85
CA ALA A 130 -13.02 14.60 -13.04
C ALA A 130 -13.86 14.41 -14.32
N SER A 131 -14.53 13.26 -14.45
CA SER A 131 -15.44 12.97 -15.57
C SER A 131 -16.70 13.83 -15.52
N LEU A 132 -17.25 14.08 -14.33
CA LEU A 132 -18.39 14.98 -14.14
C LEU A 132 -18.06 16.42 -14.52
N ASP A 133 -16.89 16.91 -14.13
CA ASP A 133 -16.42 18.26 -14.44
C ASP A 133 -16.11 18.44 -15.94
N ALA A 134 -15.52 17.41 -16.58
CA ALA A 134 -15.35 17.36 -18.03
C ALA A 134 -16.70 17.38 -18.77
N ALA A 135 -17.69 16.64 -18.30
CA ALA A 135 -19.03 16.63 -18.89
C ALA A 135 -19.76 17.98 -18.75
N ARG A 136 -19.58 18.67 -17.61
CA ARG A 136 -20.16 20.00 -17.35
C ARG A 136 -19.54 21.09 -18.23
N THR A 137 -18.23 21.07 -18.42
CA THR A 137 -17.52 22.01 -19.30
C THR A 137 -17.84 21.80 -20.78
N ALA A 138 -18.04 20.55 -21.22
CA ALA A 138 -18.51 20.24 -22.57
C ALA A 138 -19.93 20.78 -22.85
N LYS A 139 -20.85 20.69 -21.89
CA LYS A 139 -22.23 21.17 -22.02
C LYS A 139 -22.33 22.71 -22.09
N GLY A 140 -21.39 23.44 -21.48
CA GLY A 140 -21.32 24.91 -21.52
C GLY A 140 -20.88 25.50 -22.86
N LYS A 141 -20.14 24.74 -23.69
CA LYS A 141 -19.66 25.21 -25.01
C LYS A 141 -20.70 25.12 -26.14
N GLY A 142 -21.82 24.42 -25.94
CA GLY A 142 -22.86 24.21 -26.97
C GLY A 142 -23.90 25.33 -27.13
N ARG A 143 -23.78 26.45 -26.42
CA ARG A 143 -24.80 27.51 -26.39
C ARG A 143 -24.27 28.86 -26.89
N LYS A 144 -23.62 28.89 -28.06
CA LYS A 144 -23.37 30.14 -28.81
C LYS A 144 -24.22 30.19 -30.07
N GLY A 145 -25.27 31.02 -30.00
CA GLY A 145 -25.83 31.82 -31.09
C GLY A 145 -26.46 31.10 -32.28
N ARG A 146 -27.77 30.86 -32.24
CA ARG A 146 -28.59 30.77 -33.45
C ARG A 146 -28.84 32.20 -33.95
N PRO A 147 -28.41 32.61 -35.16
CA PRO A 147 -28.73 33.94 -35.66
C PRO A 147 -30.25 34.03 -35.90
N LYS A 148 -30.86 35.10 -35.40
CA LYS A 148 -32.25 35.45 -35.69
C LYS A 148 -32.30 36.03 -37.10
N ASN A 149 -33.05 35.40 -38.00
CA ASN A 149 -33.37 35.95 -39.32
C ASN A 149 -33.95 37.36 -39.17
N ALA A 150 -33.34 38.32 -39.85
CA ALA A 150 -33.96 39.61 -40.13
C ALA A 150 -34.51 39.57 -41.57
N LYS A 151 -35.67 40.23 -41.71
CA LYS A 151 -36.63 40.25 -42.82
C LYS A 151 -36.03 40.49 -44.20
#